data_AF-A0A0N4XR09-F1
#
_entry.id   AF-A0A0N4XR09-F1
#
_cell.length_a   1.000
_cell.length_b   1.000
_cell.length_c   1.000
_cell.angle_alpha   90.00
_cell.angle_beta   90.00
_cell.angle_gamma   90.00
#
_symmetry.space_group_name_H-M   'P 1'
#
loop_
_entity.id
_entity.type
_entity.pdbx_description
1 polymer ?
#
loop_
_entity_poly.entity_id
_entity_poly.type
_entity_poly.pdbx_seq_one_letter_code
_entity_poly.pdbx_strand_id
1 'polypeptide(L)'
;MGVLDAKLHWDSTTLQVTFEDWDLRKILKAVLPSDLDFSSYSQAGHIVHVNLRDNLLPYKTIIGQILLEKVGKCRTVVNKIDGITSEYRNFELDLLAGEDNYVTETIEGGIRYQLDFSKKQSNYIKPQSFNSITEAIRDCIPGLLEFSSKPRT
;
A
#
# COMPACT_ATOMS: atom_id res chain seq x y z
N MET A 1 -30.53 53.44 -2.50
CA MET A 1 -30.33 51.98 -2.72
C MET A 1 -29.12 51.87 -3.62
N GLY A 2 -27.92 51.80 -3.05
CA GLY A 2 -26.66 51.79 -3.81
C GLY A 2 -26.13 50.38 -3.89
N VAL A 3 -26.05 49.84 -5.11
CA VAL A 3 -25.47 48.51 -5.38
C VAL A 3 -23.96 48.69 -5.38
N LEU A 4 -23.26 48.01 -4.47
CA LEU A 4 -21.80 47.99 -4.44
C LEU A 4 -21.33 47.01 -5.53
N ASP A 5 -20.78 47.54 -6.62
CA ASP A 5 -20.05 46.77 -7.62
C ASP A 5 -18.74 46.27 -6.99
N ALA A 6 -18.77 45.07 -6.41
CA ALA A 6 -17.57 44.40 -5.93
C ALA A 6 -16.69 44.00 -7.13
N LYS A 7 -15.66 44.80 -7.41
CA LYS A 7 -14.61 44.45 -8.38
C LYS A 7 -13.77 43.28 -7.84
N LEU A 8 -13.80 42.18 -8.55
CA LEU A 8 -12.97 41.00 -8.28
C LEU A 8 -11.50 41.33 -8.59
N HIS A 9 -10.61 41.18 -7.60
CA HIS A 9 -9.17 41.37 -7.76
C HIS A 9 -8.50 40.00 -7.86
N TRP A 10 -7.72 39.79 -8.91
CA TRP A 10 -6.92 38.57 -9.11
C TRP A 10 -5.45 38.91 -8.92
N ASP A 11 -4.83 38.33 -7.90
CA ASP A 11 -3.39 38.41 -7.70
C ASP A 11 -2.75 37.06 -8.07
N SER A 12 -1.73 37.09 -8.94
CA SER A 12 -0.98 35.90 -9.32
C SER A 12 0.08 35.60 -8.28
N THR A 13 0.09 34.36 -7.75
CA THR A 13 1.18 33.86 -6.90
C THR A 13 1.89 32.70 -7.60
N THR A 14 3.19 32.56 -7.34
CA THR A 14 4.00 31.43 -7.83
C THR A 14 4.18 30.44 -6.70
N LEU A 15 3.59 29.25 -6.85
CA LEU A 15 3.75 28.15 -5.90
C LEU A 15 4.82 27.18 -6.42
N GLN A 16 5.79 26.85 -5.57
CA GLN A 16 6.75 25.78 -5.84
C GLN A 16 6.09 24.47 -5.42
N VAL A 17 5.79 23.60 -6.39
CA VAL A 17 5.21 22.27 -6.14
C VAL A 17 6.35 21.25 -6.24
N THR A 18 6.56 20.48 -5.18
CA THR A 18 7.61 19.44 -5.13
C THR A 18 6.99 18.05 -5.32
N PHE A 19 7.84 17.02 -5.43
CA PHE A 19 7.40 15.63 -5.57
C PHE A 19 6.52 15.16 -4.39
N GLU A 20 6.76 15.73 -3.21
CA GLU A 20 6.02 15.48 -1.97
C GLU A 20 4.55 15.89 -2.10
N ASP A 21 4.26 16.97 -2.83
CA ASP A 21 2.90 17.50 -3.02
C ASP A 21 2.06 16.65 -4.00
N TRP A 22 2.70 15.77 -4.76
CA TRP A 22 2.02 14.97 -5.77
C TRP A 22 1.42 13.69 -5.16
N ASP A 23 0.20 13.38 -5.58
CA ASP A 23 -0.44 12.12 -5.24
C ASP A 23 0.27 10.94 -5.93
N LEU A 24 0.41 9.83 -5.21
CA LEU A 24 1.06 8.60 -5.70
C LEU A 24 0.51 8.16 -7.06
N ARG A 25 -0.82 8.17 -7.23
CA ARG A 25 -1.47 7.73 -8.48
C ARG A 25 -1.14 8.67 -9.63
N LYS A 26 -1.00 9.97 -9.38
CA LYS A 26 -0.57 10.95 -10.40
C LYS A 26 0.87 10.73 -10.82
N ILE A 27 1.77 10.46 -9.86
CA ILE A 27 3.18 10.16 -10.14
C ILE A 27 3.29 8.91 -11.00
N LEU A 28 2.63 7.81 -10.60
CA LEU A 28 2.66 6.56 -11.35
C LEU A 28 2.11 6.72 -12.77
N LYS A 29 1.02 7.48 -12.95
CA LYS A 29 0.47 7.78 -14.28
C LYS A 29 1.39 8.63 -15.16
N ALA A 30 2.26 9.45 -14.57
CA ALA A 30 3.21 10.27 -15.33
C ALA A 30 4.44 9.47 -15.79
N VAL A 31 4.77 8.39 -15.08
CA VAL A 31 5.98 7.57 -15.33
C VAL A 31 5.66 6.32 -16.15
N LEU A 32 4.47 5.76 -16.00
CA LEU A 32 4.04 4.59 -16.76
C LEU A 32 3.51 4.98 -18.15
N PRO A 33 3.64 4.11 -19.15
CA PRO A 33 2.94 4.25 -20.43
C PRO A 33 1.44 4.46 -20.25
N SER A 34 0.82 5.23 -21.14
CA SER A 34 -0.59 5.64 -21.03
C SER A 34 -1.60 4.49 -21.05
N ASP A 35 -1.22 3.34 -21.59
CA ASP A 35 -2.00 2.10 -21.68
C ASP A 35 -1.82 1.18 -20.47
N LEU A 36 -0.90 1.51 -19.56
CA LEU A 36 -0.64 0.76 -18.34
C LEU A 36 -1.19 1.49 -17.12
N ASP A 37 -1.81 0.75 -16.20
CA ASP A 37 -2.29 1.30 -14.93
C ASP A 37 -1.84 0.42 -13.77
N PHE A 38 -1.35 1.07 -12.72
CA PHE A 38 -0.99 0.42 -11.48
C PHE A 38 -2.26 0.20 -10.64
N SER A 39 -2.49 -1.03 -10.19
CA SER A 39 -3.72 -1.43 -9.51
C SER A 39 -3.82 -0.83 -8.10
N SER A 40 -3.06 -1.38 -7.17
CA SER A 40 -3.04 -0.97 -5.76
C SER A 40 -1.83 -1.59 -5.04
N TYR A 41 -1.56 -1.07 -3.85
CA TYR A 41 -0.62 -1.64 -2.89
C TYR A 41 -1.33 -1.90 -1.56
N SER A 42 -0.69 -2.67 -0.69
CA SER A 42 -1.09 -2.84 0.71
C SER A 42 0.12 -2.67 1.60
N GLN A 43 -0.09 -2.19 2.83
CA GLN A 43 0.98 -1.92 3.78
C GLN A 43 0.73 -2.68 5.08
N ALA A 44 1.75 -3.40 5.54
CA ALA A 44 1.81 -4.03 6.86
C ALA A 44 3.04 -3.47 7.60
N GLY A 45 2.80 -2.65 8.62
CA GLY A 45 3.86 -1.89 9.30
C GLY A 45 4.76 -1.13 8.31
N HIS A 46 6.04 -1.51 8.19
CA HIS A 46 6.97 -0.86 7.26
C HIS A 46 7.11 -1.54 5.90
N ILE A 47 6.39 -2.63 5.67
CA ILE A 47 6.44 -3.40 4.42
C ILE A 47 5.26 -3.00 3.55
N VAL A 48 5.54 -2.60 2.32
CA VAL A 48 4.54 -2.42 1.27
C VAL A 48 4.65 -3.59 0.31
N HIS A 49 3.52 -4.18 -0.04
CA HIS A 49 3.47 -5.25 -1.02
C HIS A 49 2.49 -4.96 -2.15
N VAL A 50 2.84 -5.42 -3.35
CA VAL A 50 2.06 -5.30 -4.58
C VAL A 50 1.95 -6.65 -5.28
N ASN A 51 1.02 -6.76 -6.23
CA ASN A 51 0.97 -7.88 -7.18
C ASN A 51 1.04 -7.28 -8.60
N LEU A 52 2.24 -7.19 -9.15
CA LEU A 52 2.45 -6.66 -10.50
C LEU A 52 2.02 -7.68 -11.54
N ARG A 53 1.26 -7.22 -12.54
CA ARG A 53 0.99 -7.98 -13.76
C ARG A 53 2.23 -8.00 -14.65
N ASP A 54 2.31 -8.99 -15.54
CA ASP A 54 3.46 -9.19 -16.44
C ASP A 54 3.85 -7.93 -17.22
N ASN A 55 2.86 -7.16 -17.68
CA ASN A 55 3.07 -5.90 -18.42
C ASN A 55 3.68 -4.77 -17.57
N LEU A 56 3.61 -4.85 -16.23
CA LEU A 56 4.21 -3.89 -15.31
C LEU A 56 5.58 -4.35 -14.77
N LEU A 57 5.97 -5.60 -14.98
CA LEU A 57 7.28 -6.12 -14.53
C LEU A 57 8.48 -5.31 -15.07
N PRO A 58 8.49 -4.79 -16.31
CA PRO A 58 9.56 -3.92 -16.78
C PRO A 58 9.72 -2.62 -15.97
N TYR A 59 8.67 -2.20 -15.27
CA TYR A 59 8.62 -0.98 -14.46
C TYR A 59 8.73 -1.26 -12.95
N LYS A 60 9.01 -2.51 -12.55
CA LYS A 60 8.97 -2.93 -11.15
C LYS A 60 9.88 -2.10 -10.23
N THR A 61 11.07 -1.73 -10.71
CA THR A 61 12.04 -0.94 -9.94
C THR A 61 11.53 0.49 -9.70
N ILE A 62 11.02 1.16 -10.73
CA ILE A 62 10.55 2.55 -10.58
C ILE A 62 9.27 2.61 -9.74
N ILE A 63 8.36 1.63 -9.90
CA ILE A 63 7.19 1.47 -9.02
C ILE A 63 7.64 1.26 -7.57
N GLY A 64 8.63 0.39 -7.35
CA GLY A 64 9.21 0.14 -6.04
C GLY A 64 9.73 1.41 -5.36
N GLN A 65 10.54 2.20 -6.06
CA GLN A 65 11.11 3.44 -5.52
C GLN A 65 10.03 4.48 -5.19
N ILE A 66 9.06 4.68 -6.10
CA ILE A 66 7.97 5.62 -5.86
C ILE A 66 7.16 5.21 -4.62
N LEU A 67 6.88 3.91 -4.44
CA LEU A 67 6.16 3.43 -3.26
C LEU A 67 6.98 3.61 -1.98
N LEU A 68 8.28 3.34 -2.02
CA LEU A 68 9.18 3.52 -0.88
C LEU A 68 9.20 4.98 -0.40
N GLU A 69 9.26 5.93 -1.33
CA GLU A 69 9.33 7.36 -1.01
C GLU A 69 7.96 7.95 -0.62
N LYS A 70 6.87 7.52 -1.26
CA LYS A 70 5.54 8.13 -1.07
C LYS A 70 4.70 7.49 0.02
N VAL A 71 4.93 6.21 0.33
CA VAL A 71 4.14 5.51 1.36
C VAL A 71 4.80 5.72 2.73
N GLY A 72 4.12 6.46 3.60
CA GLY A 72 4.63 6.78 4.93
C GLY A 72 5.01 5.54 5.74
N LYS A 73 6.15 5.61 6.45
CA LYS A 73 6.71 4.52 7.27
C LYS A 73 7.15 3.29 6.47
N CYS A 74 7.13 3.32 5.14
CA CYS A 74 7.67 2.24 4.32
C CYS A 74 9.21 2.20 4.40
N ARG A 75 9.77 1.00 4.48
CA ARG A 75 11.21 0.73 4.35
C ARG A 75 11.52 -0.41 3.39
N THR A 76 10.52 -1.26 3.11
CA THR A 76 10.65 -2.44 2.25
C THR A 76 9.47 -2.48 1.29
N VAL A 77 9.73 -2.59 -0.02
CA VAL A 77 8.69 -2.79 -1.04
C VAL A 77 8.92 -4.10 -1.76
N VAL A 78 7.91 -4.98 -1.77
CA VAL A 78 7.98 -6.30 -2.40
C VAL A 78 6.88 -6.51 -3.43
N ASN A 79 7.20 -7.25 -4.49
CA ASN A 79 6.21 -7.85 -5.36
C ASN A 79 5.92 -9.27 -4.89
N LYS A 80 4.65 -9.58 -4.68
CA LYS A 80 4.20 -10.93 -4.39
C LYS A 80 3.90 -11.65 -5.70
N ILE A 81 4.67 -12.70 -5.96
CA ILE A 81 4.54 -13.57 -7.13
C ILE A 81 3.72 -14.78 -6.69
N ASP A 82 2.48 -14.88 -7.19
CA ASP A 82 1.61 -16.01 -6.90
C ASP A 82 2.11 -17.26 -7.64
N GLY A 83 2.49 -18.32 -6.91
CA GLY A 83 2.88 -19.59 -7.50
C GLY A 83 1.68 -20.39 -8.00
N ILE A 84 1.81 -20.97 -9.20
CA ILE A 84 0.81 -21.86 -9.82
C ILE A 84 1.01 -23.28 -9.27
N THR A 85 0.65 -23.57 -8.02
CA THR A 85 0.51 -24.98 -7.61
C THR A 85 -0.61 -25.16 -6.60
N SER A 86 -1.55 -26.01 -7.00
CA SER A 86 -2.67 -26.52 -6.22
C SER A 86 -2.19 -27.04 -4.87
N GLU A 87 -3.01 -26.81 -3.84
CA GLU A 87 -2.93 -27.36 -2.46
C GLU A 87 -2.15 -26.54 -1.42
N TYR A 88 -1.11 -25.78 -1.78
CA TYR A 88 -0.45 -24.83 -0.87
C TYR A 88 -0.06 -23.55 -1.62
N ARG A 89 -0.57 -22.38 -1.20
CA ARG A 89 -0.18 -21.06 -1.76
C ARG A 89 1.29 -20.76 -1.44
N ASN A 90 2.22 -21.29 -2.24
CA ASN A 90 3.58 -20.77 -2.31
C ASN A 90 3.52 -19.43 -3.02
N PHE A 91 3.83 -18.34 -2.31
CA PHE A 91 4.16 -17.08 -2.94
C PHE A 91 5.65 -16.84 -2.78
N GLU A 92 6.27 -16.32 -3.84
CA GLU A 92 7.63 -15.80 -3.80
C GLU A 92 7.56 -14.29 -3.66
N LEU A 93 8.53 -13.71 -2.95
CA LEU A 93 8.65 -12.26 -2.81
C LEU A 93 9.87 -11.78 -3.59
N ASP A 94 9.65 -10.80 -4.46
CA ASP A 94 10.69 -10.09 -5.19
C ASP A 94 10.85 -8.70 -4.58
N LEU A 95 12.02 -8.40 -4.00
CA LEU A 95 12.32 -7.10 -3.41
C LEU A 95 12.43 -6.05 -4.53
N LEU A 96 11.53 -5.08 -4.53
CA LEU A 96 11.49 -4.01 -5.53
C LEU A 96 12.33 -2.80 -5.13
N ALA A 97 12.32 -2.44 -3.85
CA ALA A 97 13.06 -1.31 -3.29
C ALA A 97 13.18 -1.41 -1.76
N GLY A 98 14.21 -0.76 -1.21
CA GLY A 98 14.39 -0.63 0.24
C GLY A 98 15.28 -1.71 0.84
N GLU A 99 15.07 -2.00 2.13
CA GLU A 99 15.86 -2.96 2.89
C GLU A 99 15.36 -4.40 2.73
N ASP A 100 16.28 -5.37 2.78
CA ASP A 100 15.98 -6.81 2.78
C ASP A 100 15.48 -7.25 4.17
N ASN A 101 14.38 -6.64 4.62
CA ASN A 101 13.75 -6.89 5.91
C ASN A 101 12.26 -7.20 5.72
N TYR A 102 11.93 -8.47 5.93
CA TYR A 102 10.59 -9.02 5.74
C TYR A 102 9.81 -9.20 7.05
N VAL A 103 10.35 -8.74 8.17
CA VAL A 103 9.72 -8.89 9.49
C VAL A 103 9.22 -7.55 9.98
N THR A 104 7.91 -7.41 10.19
CA THR A 104 7.29 -6.14 10.58
C THR A 104 6.33 -6.29 11.74
N GLU A 105 6.05 -5.19 12.43
CA GLU A 105 5.01 -5.12 13.46
C GLU A 105 3.81 -4.30 12.96
N THR A 106 2.60 -4.72 13.32
CA THR A 106 1.35 -3.97 13.08
C THR A 106 0.52 -3.89 14.36
N ILE A 107 -0.33 -2.88 14.45
CA ILE A 107 -1.24 -2.67 15.59
C ILE A 107 -2.67 -2.68 15.05
N GLU A 108 -3.45 -3.70 15.43
CA GLU A 108 -4.88 -3.79 15.11
C GLU A 108 -5.66 -3.96 16.41
N GLY A 109 -6.70 -3.14 16.63
CA GLY A 109 -7.51 -3.22 17.85
C GLY A 109 -6.74 -2.98 19.17
N GLY A 110 -5.56 -2.35 19.11
CA GLY A 110 -4.68 -2.15 20.28
C GLY A 110 -3.74 -3.31 20.58
N ILE A 111 -3.81 -4.41 19.82
CA ILE A 111 -2.93 -5.58 19.96
C ILE A 111 -1.79 -5.44 18.95
N ARG A 112 -0.56 -5.74 19.39
CA ARG A 112 0.64 -5.73 18.54
C ARG A 112 0.90 -7.12 17.98
N TYR A 113 1.14 -7.19 16.68
CA TYR A 113 1.42 -8.43 15.95
C TYR A 113 2.73 -8.30 15.21
N GLN A 114 3.57 -9.33 15.27
CA GLN A 114 4.76 -9.46 14.43
C GLN A 114 4.45 -10.39 13.26
N LEU A 115 4.70 -9.91 12.04
CA LEU A 115 4.48 -10.63 10.78
C LEU A 115 5.83 -10.85 10.10
N ASP A 116 6.08 -12.08 9.65
CA ASP A 116 7.30 -12.47 8.96
C ASP A 116 6.97 -12.96 7.54
N PHE A 117 7.27 -12.11 6.56
CA PHE A 117 7.03 -12.34 5.13
C PHE A 117 8.10 -13.24 4.48
N SER A 118 9.21 -13.56 5.17
CA SER A 118 10.29 -14.40 4.61
C SER A 118 9.94 -15.89 4.55
N LYS A 119 8.96 -16.33 5.34
CA LYS A 119 8.60 -17.74 5.50
C LYS A 119 7.40 -18.10 4.61
N LYS A 120 7.46 -19.26 3.95
CA LYS A 120 6.39 -19.87 3.10
C LYS A 120 5.05 -20.09 3.80
N GLN A 121 4.98 -19.75 5.08
CA GLN A 121 3.78 -19.49 5.85
C GLN A 121 4.23 -18.45 6.89
N SER A 122 3.59 -17.29 6.95
CA SER A 122 3.84 -16.29 7.99
C SER A 122 3.73 -17.00 9.35
N ASN A 123 4.86 -17.26 10.01
CA ASN A 123 4.83 -17.97 11.28
C ASN A 123 4.43 -16.95 12.35
N TYR A 124 3.14 -16.93 12.64
CA TYR A 124 2.48 -16.09 13.62
C TYR A 124 2.99 -16.42 15.04
N ILE A 125 3.57 -15.45 15.74
CA ILE A 125 3.89 -15.58 17.18
C ILE A 125 2.65 -15.13 17.96
N LYS A 126 1.97 -16.09 18.62
CA LYS A 126 0.67 -15.90 19.30
C LYS A 126 0.72 -14.81 20.40
N PRO A 127 -0.30 -13.93 20.49
CA PRO A 127 -0.49 -13.11 21.68
C PRO A 127 -0.93 -13.96 22.88
N GLN A 128 -0.44 -13.62 24.07
CA GLN A 128 -0.82 -14.27 25.33
C GLN A 128 -2.25 -13.86 25.70
N SER A 129 -3.20 -14.82 25.62
CA SER A 129 -4.56 -14.86 26.20
C SER A 129 -5.82 -14.40 25.38
N PHE A 130 -6.54 -15.43 24.90
CA PHE A 130 -8.00 -15.72 24.83
C PHE A 130 -9.02 -15.04 23.86
N ASN A 131 -9.53 -15.88 22.93
CA ASN A 131 -10.94 -16.22 22.59
C ASN A 131 -11.91 -15.30 21.78
N SER A 132 -11.50 -14.70 20.64
CA SER A 132 -12.38 -14.60 19.44
C SER A 132 -11.72 -14.11 18.13
N ILE A 133 -11.59 -15.02 17.17
CA ILE A 133 -12.09 -15.00 15.78
C ILE A 133 -11.62 -13.92 14.77
N THR A 134 -11.23 -12.70 15.12
CA THR A 134 -10.71 -11.74 14.11
C THR A 134 -9.33 -12.14 13.58
N GLU A 135 -8.55 -12.84 14.41
CA GLU A 135 -7.15 -13.21 14.17
C GLU A 135 -6.93 -14.37 13.18
N ALA A 136 -7.98 -15.04 12.69
CA ALA A 136 -7.86 -16.05 11.62
C ALA A 136 -8.30 -15.52 10.23
N ILE A 137 -9.01 -14.38 10.20
CA ILE A 137 -9.85 -14.00 9.06
C ILE A 137 -9.07 -13.39 7.87
N ARG A 138 -7.81 -12.98 8.03
CA ARG A 138 -6.99 -12.44 6.92
C ARG A 138 -5.96 -13.42 6.35
N ASP A 139 -5.58 -14.47 7.07
CA ASP A 139 -4.36 -15.27 6.89
C ASP A 139 -4.14 -15.93 5.51
N CYS A 140 -5.03 -15.74 4.52
CA CYS A 140 -4.83 -16.27 3.18
C CYS A 140 -5.28 -15.41 1.99
N ILE A 141 -6.21 -14.43 2.10
CA ILE A 141 -7.03 -14.00 0.93
C ILE A 141 -6.84 -12.53 0.50
N PRO A 142 -6.48 -12.28 -0.77
CA PRO A 142 -6.27 -10.95 -1.34
C PRO A 142 -7.59 -10.25 -1.73
N GLY A 143 -7.66 -8.93 -1.54
CA GLY A 143 -8.62 -8.05 -2.24
C GLY A 143 -9.98 -7.74 -1.60
N LEU A 144 -10.25 -8.06 -0.32
CA LEU A 144 -11.58 -7.86 0.25
C LEU A 144 -11.85 -6.40 0.72
N LEU A 145 -12.53 -5.71 -0.18
CA LEU A 145 -13.36 -4.49 -0.14
C LEU A 145 -14.11 -4.12 1.16
N GLU A 146 -14.30 -2.79 1.27
CA GLU A 146 -15.51 -2.02 1.63
C GLU A 146 -16.45 -2.52 2.74
N PHE A 147 -16.45 -1.79 3.86
CA PHE A 147 -17.67 -1.59 4.66
C PHE A 147 -17.99 -0.10 4.77
N SER A 148 -18.87 0.36 3.88
CA SER A 148 -19.81 1.42 4.19
C SER A 148 -20.86 0.84 5.13
N SER A 149 -20.91 1.34 6.37
CA SER A 149 -22.18 1.53 7.07
C SER A 149 -22.02 2.59 8.16
N LYS A 150 -22.46 3.82 7.88
CA LYS A 150 -23.16 4.63 8.90
C LYS A 150 -24.44 3.87 9.34
N PRO A 151 -25.07 4.18 10.49
CA PRO A 151 -24.71 5.16 11.52
C PRO A 151 -24.58 4.56 12.93
N ARG A 152 -24.05 5.41 13.83
CA ARG A 152 -24.16 5.31 15.29
C ARG A 152 -25.62 5.31 15.74
N THR A 153 -25.90 4.49 16.74
CA THR A 153 -26.80 4.85 17.85
C THR A 153 -25.95 5.08 19.08
#